data_AF-A0A9P6KDI7-F1
#
_entry.id   AF-A0A9P6KDI7-F1
#
_cell.length_a   1.000
_cell.length_b   1.000
_cell.length_c   1.000
_cell.angle_alpha   90.00
_cell.angle_beta   90.00
_cell.angle_gamma   90.00
#
_symmetry.space_group_name_H-M   'P 1'
#
loop_
_entity.id
_entity.type
_entity.pdbx_description
1 polymer ?
#
loop_
_entity_poly.entity_id
_entity_poly.type
_entity_poly.pdbx_seq_one_letter_code
_entity_poly.pdbx_strand_id
1 'polypeptide(L)'
;MVTRHNIQRPKANLQKLGRVRKQALKSNSTSRKSIISTNIQHVRRISKKKSQQKDKKVKYILDSALVKAGGVKEATMKEAPMQKEEIVVVKAIPSGPGTTLGAPSDRMPADSVIPDIPGVHVDPRTESMLRERICRVIGINGNRFIGAQPVSFTRNTLRELQSEDYFVSEKSDGVRVLLYCVTHENGQQQVFLVDRKNKFSYVPQLRFPVAGEPNVLHSDTIVDGELVSDLEPDGQRLVRYLAFDLIAYRGHSITEKPFRSRLGRLQSEFITPYREQLKTAHPQFINSQPFRVSLKEINLSYGIDKMFREVIPNLKHGTDGLMFTSAIAPYVPSTNSKMLKWKPPSENTIDFKLSMVFPQANGSTDYSARPRFLLMEWLGGQNYTQFGEMTVDDAQWEDWKSSSTVLHNRIVEVNFTPQDRGWRFFRFRDDKEHGNHTSVVRKVVESIRDGVEKDEGITTY
;
A
#
# COMPACT_ATOMS: atom_id res chain seq x y z
N MET A 1 -74.25 41.92 -11.41
CA MET A 1 -73.87 43.28 -10.95
C MET A 1 -72.50 43.20 -10.29
N VAL A 2 -71.51 43.99 -10.76
CA VAL A 2 -70.49 44.75 -9.97
C VAL A 2 -69.49 43.90 -9.12
N THR A 3 -68.14 43.98 -9.15
CA THR A 3 -67.10 44.85 -9.77
C THR A 3 -65.72 44.18 -9.61
N ARG A 4 -64.78 44.50 -10.52
CA ARG A 4 -63.34 44.19 -10.42
C ARG A 4 -62.65 45.12 -9.40
N HIS A 5 -61.65 44.63 -8.67
CA HIS A 5 -60.62 45.45 -8.01
C HIS A 5 -59.22 44.95 -8.36
N ASN A 6 -58.37 45.92 -8.69
CA ASN A 6 -57.03 45.83 -9.25
C ASN A 6 -56.03 46.15 -8.11
N ILE A 7 -54.98 45.35 -7.91
CA ILE A 7 -53.86 45.71 -7.01
C ILE A 7 -52.53 45.50 -7.74
N GLN A 8 -51.85 46.60 -8.06
CA GLN A 8 -50.48 46.66 -8.56
C GLN A 8 -49.47 46.47 -7.40
N ARG A 9 -48.40 45.69 -7.63
CA ARG A 9 -47.20 45.61 -6.76
C ARG A 9 -46.09 46.55 -7.27
N PRO A 10 -45.28 47.19 -6.41
CA PRO A 10 -44.16 48.01 -6.85
C PRO A 10 -42.90 47.15 -7.09
N LYS A 11 -42.38 47.18 -8.32
CA LYS A 11 -41.05 46.66 -8.71
C LYS A 11 -40.02 47.79 -8.67
N ALA A 12 -39.51 48.14 -7.49
CA ALA A 12 -38.33 49.01 -7.39
C ALA A 12 -37.64 48.84 -6.03
N ASN A 13 -36.71 47.88 -5.91
CA ASN A 13 -35.56 47.99 -4.98
C ASN A 13 -34.55 46.82 -5.02
N LEU A 14 -34.81 45.73 -5.75
CA LEU A 14 -33.92 44.56 -5.76
C LEU A 14 -32.66 44.70 -6.63
N GLN A 15 -32.64 45.59 -7.63
CA GLN A 15 -31.47 45.76 -8.51
C GLN A 15 -30.36 46.63 -7.92
N LYS A 16 -30.68 47.58 -7.02
CA LYS A 16 -29.67 48.46 -6.39
C LYS A 16 -28.88 47.74 -5.29
N LEU A 17 -29.55 46.93 -4.45
CA LEU A 17 -28.88 46.12 -3.42
C LEU A 17 -27.99 45.01 -4.00
N GLY A 18 -28.35 44.42 -5.15
CA GLY A 18 -27.54 43.41 -5.83
C GLY A 18 -26.22 43.94 -6.42
N ARG A 19 -26.18 45.21 -6.85
CA ARG A 19 -24.96 45.83 -7.42
C ARG A 19 -23.93 46.20 -6.36
N VAL A 20 -24.36 46.78 -5.23
CA VAL A 20 -23.47 47.18 -4.12
C VAL A 20 -22.82 45.94 -3.47
N ARG A 21 -23.58 44.85 -3.28
CA ARG A 21 -23.04 43.60 -2.71
C ARG A 21 -22.04 42.90 -3.64
N LYS A 22 -22.26 42.93 -4.96
CA LYS A 22 -21.31 42.37 -5.95
C LYS A 22 -20.01 43.18 -6.08
N GLN A 23 -20.06 44.50 -5.92
CA GLN A 23 -18.87 45.35 -5.94
C GLN A 23 -18.00 45.16 -4.69
N ALA A 24 -18.61 45.08 -3.50
CA ALA A 24 -17.88 44.83 -2.25
C ALA A 24 -17.28 43.41 -2.16
N LEU A 25 -17.96 42.38 -2.70
CA LEU A 25 -17.42 41.03 -2.80
C LEU A 25 -16.26 40.95 -3.82
N LYS A 26 -16.34 41.70 -4.92
CA LYS A 26 -15.25 41.73 -5.91
C LYS A 26 -14.00 42.41 -5.35
N SER A 27 -14.11 43.58 -4.72
CA SER A 27 -12.95 44.30 -4.17
C SER A 27 -12.23 43.52 -3.05
N ASN A 28 -12.97 42.88 -2.14
CA ASN A 28 -12.39 42.00 -1.11
C ASN A 28 -11.77 40.72 -1.69
N SER A 29 -12.34 40.17 -2.78
CA SER A 29 -11.75 39.00 -3.46
C SER A 29 -10.46 39.34 -4.20
N THR A 30 -10.37 40.53 -4.80
CA THR A 30 -9.18 40.97 -5.55
C THR A 30 -8.04 41.31 -4.59
N SER A 31 -8.33 41.95 -3.45
CA SER A 31 -7.33 42.23 -2.40
C SER A 31 -6.82 40.95 -1.72
N ARG A 32 -7.70 40.00 -1.37
CA ARG A 32 -7.30 38.68 -0.83
C ARG A 32 -6.52 37.83 -1.85
N LYS A 33 -6.92 37.83 -3.12
CA LYS A 33 -6.18 37.11 -4.18
C LYS A 33 -4.79 37.70 -4.42
N SER A 34 -4.63 39.01 -4.32
CA SER A 34 -3.34 39.72 -4.42
C SER A 34 -2.40 39.37 -3.26
N ILE A 35 -2.89 39.38 -2.01
CA ILE A 35 -2.08 39.06 -0.82
C ILE A 35 -1.72 37.56 -0.81
N ILE A 36 -2.67 36.69 -1.16
CA ILE A 36 -2.43 35.25 -1.28
C ILE A 36 -1.47 34.95 -2.43
N SER A 37 -1.58 35.61 -3.60
CA SER A 37 -0.63 35.39 -4.69
C SER A 37 0.78 35.84 -4.34
N THR A 38 0.91 36.94 -3.60
CA THR A 38 2.22 37.49 -3.19
C THR A 38 2.87 36.60 -2.13
N ASN A 39 2.11 36.11 -1.14
CA ASN A 39 2.61 35.15 -0.15
C ASN A 39 2.90 33.76 -0.75
N ILE A 40 2.07 33.28 -1.69
CA ILE A 40 2.34 32.03 -2.44
C ILE A 40 3.60 32.19 -3.31
N GLN A 41 3.83 33.33 -3.95
CA GLN A 41 5.05 33.57 -4.71
C GLN A 41 6.30 33.66 -3.81
N HIS A 42 6.17 34.23 -2.60
CA HIS A 42 7.27 34.32 -1.63
C HIS A 42 7.62 32.94 -1.04
N VAL A 43 6.61 32.16 -0.62
CA VAL A 43 6.77 30.77 -0.14
C VAL A 43 7.27 29.85 -1.26
N ARG A 44 6.79 30.00 -2.51
CA ARG A 44 7.31 29.26 -3.67
C ARG A 44 8.76 29.62 -3.99
N ARG A 45 9.20 30.87 -3.78
CA ARG A 45 10.62 31.27 -3.96
C ARG A 45 11.52 30.69 -2.88
N ILE A 46 11.09 30.68 -1.62
CA ILE A 46 11.85 30.11 -0.49
C ILE A 46 11.89 28.57 -0.58
N SER A 47 10.74 27.95 -0.90
CA SER A 47 10.63 26.50 -1.12
C SER A 47 11.41 26.04 -2.35
N LYS A 48 11.33 26.74 -3.50
CA LYS A 48 12.18 26.42 -4.67
C LYS A 48 13.66 26.57 -4.38
N LYS A 49 14.10 27.58 -3.61
CA LYS A 49 15.51 27.73 -3.23
C LYS A 49 15.98 26.63 -2.28
N LYS A 50 15.17 26.21 -1.30
CA LYS A 50 15.51 25.10 -0.38
C LYS A 50 15.40 23.71 -1.03
N SER A 51 14.40 23.45 -1.87
CA SER A 51 14.25 22.20 -2.64
C SER A 51 15.31 22.09 -3.72
N GLN A 52 15.61 23.13 -4.51
CA GLN A 52 16.68 23.03 -5.53
C GLN A 52 18.07 22.81 -4.91
N GLN A 53 18.31 23.23 -3.66
CA GLN A 53 19.59 23.05 -2.98
C GLN A 53 19.69 21.74 -2.18
N LYS A 54 18.56 21.15 -1.76
CA LYS A 54 18.48 19.78 -1.18
C LYS A 54 18.40 18.69 -2.26
N ASP A 55 17.55 18.86 -3.27
CA ASP A 55 17.34 17.88 -4.36
C ASP A 55 18.59 17.70 -5.21
N LYS A 56 19.36 18.78 -5.48
CA LYS A 56 20.64 18.67 -6.17
C LYS A 56 21.70 17.93 -5.35
N LYS A 57 21.63 17.97 -4.01
CA LYS A 57 22.63 17.35 -3.12
C LYS A 57 22.33 15.87 -2.86
N VAL A 58 21.05 15.50 -2.69
CA VAL A 58 20.64 14.09 -2.51
C VAL A 58 20.76 13.31 -3.82
N LYS A 59 20.34 13.91 -4.95
CA LYS A 59 20.50 13.30 -6.28
C LYS A 59 21.98 13.05 -6.63
N TYR A 60 22.85 14.03 -6.37
CA TYR A 60 24.29 13.89 -6.63
C TYR A 60 24.96 12.78 -5.80
N ILE A 61 24.50 12.52 -4.57
CA ILE A 61 25.11 11.51 -3.69
C ILE A 61 24.64 10.09 -4.05
N LEU A 62 23.34 9.89 -4.35
CA LEU A 62 22.84 8.60 -4.84
C LEU A 62 23.44 8.24 -6.21
N ASP A 63 23.60 9.22 -7.10
CA ASP A 63 24.29 9.02 -8.37
C ASP A 63 25.80 8.75 -8.15
N SER A 64 26.44 9.33 -7.12
CA SER A 64 27.85 9.06 -6.80
C SER A 64 28.12 7.66 -6.21
N ALA A 65 27.14 7.09 -5.50
CA ALA A 65 27.18 5.70 -5.05
C ALA A 65 27.11 4.72 -6.25
N LEU A 66 26.35 5.08 -7.29
CA LEU A 66 26.25 4.32 -8.54
C LEU A 66 27.49 4.47 -9.44
N VAL A 67 28.11 5.65 -9.51
CA VAL A 67 29.32 5.88 -10.33
C VAL A 67 30.56 5.17 -9.76
N LYS A 68 30.66 5.02 -8.43
CA LYS A 68 31.71 4.19 -7.81
C LYS A 68 31.55 2.68 -8.06
N ALA A 69 30.39 2.24 -8.55
CA ALA A 69 30.12 0.85 -8.91
C ALA A 69 30.44 0.51 -10.39
N GLY A 70 30.82 1.50 -11.22
CA GLY A 70 30.95 1.33 -12.68
C GLY A 70 32.39 1.26 -13.24
N GLY A 71 33.43 1.20 -12.40
CA GLY A 71 34.82 1.20 -12.84
C GLY A 71 35.39 -0.20 -13.09
N VAL A 72 34.96 -0.88 -14.16
CA VAL A 72 35.60 -2.14 -14.59
C VAL A 72 36.87 -1.79 -15.39
N LYS A 73 38.04 -2.10 -14.82
CA LYS A 73 39.25 -2.36 -15.61
C LYS A 73 39.43 -3.87 -15.69
N GLU A 74 39.51 -4.38 -16.92
CA GLU A 74 39.91 -5.75 -17.21
C GLU A 74 41.23 -6.06 -16.48
N ALA A 75 41.18 -7.03 -15.58
CA ALA A 75 42.37 -7.65 -15.00
C ALA A 75 42.27 -9.15 -15.29
N THR A 76 43.19 -9.59 -16.15
CA THR A 76 43.46 -10.96 -16.57
C THR A 76 43.57 -11.92 -15.39
N MET A 77 42.96 -13.10 -15.56
CA MET A 77 42.90 -14.19 -14.59
C MET A 77 44.26 -14.56 -13.99
N LYS A 78 44.33 -14.57 -12.65
CA LYS A 78 45.13 -15.52 -11.88
C LYS A 78 44.28 -16.05 -10.74
N GLU A 79 44.11 -17.37 -10.70
CA GLU A 79 43.45 -18.09 -9.62
C GLU A 79 44.13 -17.78 -8.29
N ALA A 80 43.34 -17.36 -7.30
CA ALA A 80 43.77 -17.24 -5.91
C ALA A 80 43.14 -18.37 -5.09
N PRO A 81 43.87 -18.96 -4.13
CA PRO A 81 43.41 -20.16 -3.42
C PRO A 81 42.30 -19.83 -2.43
N MET A 82 41.33 -20.74 -2.37
CA MET A 82 40.19 -20.76 -1.46
C MET A 82 40.67 -20.73 0.00
N GLN A 83 40.48 -19.60 0.69
CA GLN A 83 40.69 -19.50 2.14
C GLN A 83 39.49 -20.11 2.88
N LYS A 84 39.78 -20.92 3.90
CA LYS A 84 38.78 -21.50 4.80
C LYS A 84 38.08 -20.36 5.58
N GLU A 85 36.76 -20.24 5.42
CA GLU A 85 35.94 -19.28 6.18
C GLU A 85 35.73 -19.79 7.62
N GLU A 86 36.18 -19.01 8.61
CA GLU A 86 36.00 -19.30 10.04
C GLU A 86 34.66 -18.73 10.53
N ILE A 87 33.87 -19.55 11.24
CA ILE A 87 32.60 -19.12 11.83
C ILE A 87 32.89 -18.17 13.00
N VAL A 88 32.63 -16.88 12.82
CA VAL A 88 32.77 -15.89 13.89
C VAL A 88 31.53 -15.92 14.77
N VAL A 89 31.67 -16.53 15.95
CA VAL A 89 30.72 -16.40 17.08
C VAL A 89 31.23 -15.27 17.97
N VAL A 90 30.46 -14.21 18.12
CA VAL A 90 30.85 -13.10 18.99
C VAL A 90 30.59 -13.51 20.44
N LYS A 91 31.64 -13.69 21.25
CA LYS A 91 31.50 -14.12 22.65
C LYS A 91 31.53 -12.93 23.61
N ALA A 92 30.61 -12.93 24.58
CA ALA A 92 30.52 -11.92 25.63
C ALA A 92 31.59 -12.07 26.73
N ILE A 93 31.99 -10.94 27.33
CA ILE A 93 32.63 -10.88 28.66
C ILE A 93 31.57 -10.34 29.63
N PRO A 94 31.37 -10.92 30.84
CA PRO A 94 30.23 -10.57 31.67
C PRO A 94 30.45 -9.25 32.44
N SER A 95 29.46 -8.35 32.42
CA SER A 95 29.32 -7.28 33.42
C SER A 95 27.84 -7.02 33.74
N GLY A 96 27.56 -6.70 35.02
CA GLY A 96 26.27 -6.78 35.70
C GLY A 96 25.21 -5.70 35.35
N PRO A 97 24.06 -5.71 36.04
CA PRO A 97 22.78 -5.33 35.45
C PRO A 97 22.51 -3.82 35.51
N GLY A 98 22.18 -3.25 34.36
CA GLY A 98 21.59 -1.92 34.25
C GLY A 98 20.17 -2.02 33.69
N THR A 99 19.18 -1.68 34.51
CA THR A 99 17.77 -1.54 34.13
C THR A 99 17.57 -0.26 33.33
N THR A 100 16.98 -0.34 32.14
CA THR A 100 16.35 0.81 31.48
C THR A 100 14.99 0.42 30.89
N LEU A 101 13.98 1.19 31.29
CA LEU A 101 12.61 1.18 30.78
C LEU A 101 12.58 1.79 29.38
N GLY A 102 12.12 1.04 28.39
CA GLY A 102 11.87 1.53 27.03
C GLY A 102 10.53 2.26 26.93
N ALA A 103 10.55 3.43 26.28
CA ALA A 103 9.36 4.19 25.89
C ALA A 103 8.51 3.43 24.85
N PRO A 104 7.20 3.72 24.73
CA PRO A 104 6.32 2.99 23.82
C PRO A 104 6.66 3.33 22.36
N SER A 105 6.82 2.30 21.54
CA SER A 105 7.09 2.45 20.11
C SER A 105 5.80 2.76 19.33
N ASP A 106 5.83 3.82 18.53
CA ASP A 106 4.83 4.24 17.53
C ASP A 106 4.70 3.24 16.34
N ARG A 107 4.85 1.93 16.60
CA ARG A 107 4.88 0.90 15.55
C ARG A 107 3.47 0.46 15.20
N MET A 108 3.20 0.39 13.90
CA MET A 108 2.09 -0.40 13.36
C MET A 108 2.28 -1.87 13.77
N PRO A 109 1.21 -2.59 14.17
CA PRO A 109 1.34 -3.90 14.81
C PRO A 109 2.01 -4.90 13.86
N ALA A 110 3.16 -5.42 14.30
CA ALA A 110 4.04 -6.30 13.52
C ALA A 110 3.58 -7.77 13.43
N ASP A 111 2.31 -8.08 13.78
CA ASP A 111 1.75 -9.44 13.74
C ASP A 111 0.53 -9.54 12.81
N SER A 112 0.69 -9.09 11.56
CA SER A 112 -0.30 -9.34 10.51
C SER A 112 -0.26 -10.81 10.09
N VAL A 113 -1.37 -11.52 10.33
CA VAL A 113 -1.55 -12.89 9.80
C VAL A 113 -2.31 -12.78 8.49
N ILE A 114 -1.67 -13.18 7.40
CA ILE A 114 -2.30 -13.23 6.09
C ILE A 114 -3.22 -14.47 6.06
N PRO A 115 -4.54 -14.33 5.81
CA PRO A 115 -5.45 -15.46 5.80
C PRO A 115 -5.27 -16.32 4.53
N ASP A 116 -5.49 -17.62 4.66
CA ASP A 116 -5.66 -18.49 3.49
C ASP A 116 -6.93 -18.14 2.72
N ILE A 117 -6.94 -18.42 1.41
CA ILE A 117 -8.14 -18.26 0.59
C ILE A 117 -9.10 -19.41 0.89
N PRO A 118 -10.29 -19.15 1.48
CA PRO A 118 -11.24 -20.21 1.82
C PRO A 118 -11.91 -20.78 0.56
N GLY A 119 -12.45 -21.99 0.72
CA GLY A 119 -13.17 -22.71 -0.32
C GLY A 119 -12.40 -23.88 -0.89
N VAL A 120 -12.99 -24.51 -1.91
CA VAL A 120 -12.41 -25.67 -2.60
C VAL A 120 -11.90 -25.22 -3.96
N HIS A 121 -10.66 -25.57 -4.30
CA HIS A 121 -10.11 -25.27 -5.62
C HIS A 121 -10.96 -25.89 -6.73
N VAL A 122 -11.25 -25.06 -7.73
CA VAL A 122 -12.03 -25.46 -8.90
C VAL A 122 -11.15 -26.27 -9.85
N ASP A 123 -11.71 -27.31 -10.47
CA ASP A 123 -10.97 -28.12 -11.43
C ASP A 123 -10.55 -27.30 -12.68
N PRO A 124 -9.46 -27.67 -13.37
CA PRO A 124 -8.92 -26.86 -14.47
C PRO A 124 -9.89 -26.61 -15.63
N ARG A 125 -10.84 -27.52 -15.90
CA ARG A 125 -11.81 -27.38 -16.99
C ARG A 125 -12.84 -26.33 -16.63
N THR A 126 -13.46 -26.45 -15.46
CA THR A 126 -14.41 -25.46 -14.94
C THR A 126 -13.74 -24.10 -14.76
N GLU A 127 -12.50 -24.06 -14.28
CA GLU A 127 -11.70 -22.84 -14.15
C GLU A 127 -11.55 -22.11 -15.49
N SER A 128 -11.29 -22.86 -16.58
CA SER A 128 -11.17 -22.28 -17.93
C SER A 128 -12.50 -21.72 -18.42
N MET A 129 -13.61 -22.44 -18.21
CA MET A 129 -14.96 -21.95 -18.56
C MET A 129 -15.33 -20.67 -17.80
N LEU A 130 -15.01 -20.60 -16.50
CA LEU A 130 -15.26 -19.42 -15.67
C LEU A 130 -14.44 -18.20 -16.14
N ARG A 131 -13.16 -18.40 -16.51
CA ARG A 131 -12.32 -17.33 -17.10
C ARG A 131 -12.89 -16.79 -18.40
N GLU A 132 -13.30 -17.68 -19.31
CA GLU A 132 -13.92 -17.28 -20.58
C GLU A 132 -15.23 -16.51 -20.34
N ARG A 133 -16.03 -16.93 -19.36
CA ARG A 133 -17.25 -16.22 -18.96
C ARG A 133 -16.93 -14.82 -18.43
N ILE A 134 -15.95 -14.67 -17.53
CA ILE A 134 -15.48 -13.36 -17.06
C ILE A 134 -15.04 -12.48 -18.24
N CYS A 135 -14.23 -13.02 -19.15
CA CYS A 135 -13.74 -12.25 -20.30
C CYS A 135 -14.87 -11.78 -21.22
N ARG A 136 -15.89 -12.62 -21.46
CA ARG A 136 -17.11 -12.22 -22.18
C ARG A 136 -17.88 -11.12 -21.48
N VAL A 137 -18.08 -11.21 -20.16
CA VAL A 137 -18.79 -10.19 -19.37
C VAL A 137 -18.05 -8.85 -19.41
N ILE A 138 -16.73 -8.88 -19.33
CA ILE A 138 -15.89 -7.68 -19.35
C ILE A 138 -15.71 -7.12 -20.77
N GLY A 139 -15.86 -7.95 -21.81
CA GLY A 139 -15.65 -7.56 -23.20
C GLY A 139 -14.19 -7.54 -23.61
N ILE A 140 -13.36 -8.44 -23.05
CA ILE A 140 -11.93 -8.55 -23.36
C ILE A 140 -11.59 -9.94 -23.93
N ASN A 141 -10.50 -10.01 -24.69
CA ASN A 141 -9.96 -11.26 -25.20
C ASN A 141 -8.89 -11.83 -24.26
N GLY A 142 -8.79 -13.16 -24.23
CA GLY A 142 -7.76 -13.89 -23.50
C GLY A 142 -8.25 -14.51 -22.19
N ASN A 143 -7.30 -14.76 -21.28
CA ASN A 143 -7.54 -15.50 -20.03
C ASN A 143 -6.72 -14.92 -18.86
N ARG A 144 -6.35 -13.63 -18.94
CA ARG A 144 -5.52 -12.98 -17.93
C ARG A 144 -6.35 -12.57 -16.73
N PHE A 145 -5.73 -12.50 -15.57
CA PHE A 145 -6.34 -11.92 -14.38
C PHE A 145 -6.76 -10.47 -14.65
N ILE A 146 -8.02 -10.14 -14.38
CA ILE A 146 -8.60 -8.85 -14.73
C ILE A 146 -8.42 -7.77 -13.65
N GLY A 147 -7.90 -8.13 -12.47
CA GLY A 147 -7.73 -7.18 -11.37
C GLY A 147 -6.66 -6.11 -11.67
N ALA A 148 -7.02 -4.84 -11.48
CA ALA A 148 -6.18 -3.66 -11.70
C ALA A 148 -4.98 -3.61 -10.75
N GLN A 149 -3.75 -3.49 -11.25
CA GLN A 149 -2.52 -3.43 -10.47
C GLN A 149 -2.09 -1.98 -10.24
N PRO A 150 -1.92 -1.55 -8.98
CA PRO A 150 -1.51 -0.18 -8.68
C PRO A 150 -0.04 0.09 -9.02
N VAL A 151 0.26 1.34 -9.35
CA VAL A 151 1.62 1.86 -9.49
C VAL A 151 2.08 2.55 -8.21
N SER A 152 3.40 2.63 -7.98
CA SER A 152 3.93 3.29 -6.79
C SER A 152 3.64 4.79 -6.80
N PHE A 153 3.25 5.31 -5.63
CA PHE A 153 3.07 6.72 -5.40
C PHE A 153 4.42 7.43 -5.41
N THR A 154 4.53 8.54 -6.15
CA THR A 154 5.77 9.31 -6.28
C THR A 154 5.52 10.79 -5.99
N ARG A 155 6.60 11.57 -5.84
CA ARG A 155 6.52 13.05 -5.78
C ARG A 155 5.77 13.68 -6.96
N ASN A 156 5.83 13.08 -8.16
CA ASN A 156 5.09 13.60 -9.32
C ASN A 156 3.58 13.39 -9.15
N THR A 157 3.20 12.25 -8.59
CA THR A 157 1.81 11.89 -8.30
C THR A 157 1.17 12.81 -7.26
N LEU A 158 1.96 13.37 -6.33
CA LEU A 158 1.48 14.39 -5.40
C LEU A 158 0.87 15.60 -6.12
N ARG A 159 1.44 16.00 -7.26
CA ARG A 159 0.88 17.11 -8.07
C ARG A 159 -0.43 16.73 -8.75
N GLU A 160 -0.59 15.46 -9.11
CA GLU A 160 -1.81 14.95 -9.71
C GLU A 160 -2.99 15.03 -8.74
N LEU A 161 -2.76 14.64 -7.47
CA LEU A 161 -3.76 14.77 -6.39
C LEU A 161 -4.25 16.21 -6.17
N GLN A 162 -3.46 17.22 -6.52
CA GLN A 162 -3.87 18.63 -6.43
C GLN A 162 -4.78 19.07 -7.58
N SER A 163 -4.85 18.29 -8.66
CA SER A 163 -5.57 18.64 -9.89
C SER A 163 -6.76 17.72 -10.19
N GLU A 164 -6.83 16.56 -9.54
CA GLU A 164 -7.85 15.55 -9.77
C GLU A 164 -8.35 14.99 -8.44
N ASP A 165 -9.65 14.73 -8.34
CA ASP A 165 -10.24 14.13 -7.16
C ASP A 165 -9.81 12.67 -7.05
N TYR A 166 -9.19 12.33 -5.93
CA TYR A 166 -8.88 10.95 -5.55
C TYR A 166 -9.62 10.56 -4.29
N PHE A 167 -9.92 9.28 -4.17
CA PHE A 167 -10.22 8.63 -2.91
C PHE A 167 -8.96 8.02 -2.30
N VAL A 168 -8.97 7.81 -0.99
CA VAL A 168 -7.92 7.18 -0.20
C VAL A 168 -8.50 6.14 0.75
N SER A 169 -7.81 5.02 0.90
CA SER A 169 -8.04 4.02 1.93
C SER A 169 -6.71 3.48 2.45
N GLU A 170 -6.75 2.76 3.57
CA GLU A 170 -5.59 2.02 4.04
C GLU A 170 -5.22 0.91 3.04
N LYS A 171 -3.93 0.57 2.96
CA LYS A 171 -3.46 -0.56 2.16
C LYS A 171 -3.37 -1.78 3.06
N SER A 172 -4.34 -2.68 2.97
CA SER A 172 -4.41 -3.80 3.91
C SER A 172 -3.28 -4.77 3.65
N ASP A 173 -2.84 -5.44 4.70
CA ASP A 173 -1.92 -6.57 4.60
C ASP A 173 -2.73 -7.88 4.58
N GLY A 174 -3.22 -8.22 3.38
CA GLY A 174 -4.12 -9.34 3.17
C GLY A 174 -3.93 -10.03 1.81
N VAL A 175 -4.87 -10.90 1.47
CA VAL A 175 -4.88 -11.58 0.16
C VAL A 175 -5.92 -10.96 -0.74
N ARG A 176 -5.46 -10.26 -1.78
CA ARG A 176 -6.35 -9.73 -2.82
C ARG A 176 -6.99 -10.85 -3.62
N VAL A 177 -8.32 -10.83 -3.69
CA VAL A 177 -9.14 -11.77 -4.47
C VAL A 177 -10.31 -11.02 -5.11
N LEU A 178 -10.73 -11.45 -6.30
CA LEU A 178 -12.02 -11.03 -6.85
C LEU A 178 -13.10 -11.97 -6.35
N LEU A 179 -14.25 -11.45 -5.95
CA LEU A 179 -15.44 -12.22 -5.66
C LEU A 179 -16.33 -12.26 -6.90
N TYR A 180 -16.65 -13.46 -7.37
CA TYR A 180 -17.44 -13.69 -8.59
C TYR A 180 -18.69 -14.51 -8.29
N CYS A 181 -19.87 -13.92 -8.53
CA CYS A 181 -21.16 -14.57 -8.38
C CYS A 181 -21.62 -15.16 -9.71
N VAL A 182 -22.07 -16.41 -9.72
CA VAL A 182 -22.57 -17.12 -10.91
C VAL A 182 -23.84 -17.87 -10.55
N THR A 183 -24.88 -17.77 -11.36
CA THR A 183 -26.02 -18.69 -11.26
C THR A 183 -25.69 -20.01 -11.96
N HIS A 184 -25.79 -21.11 -11.21
CA HIS A 184 -25.69 -22.47 -11.71
C HIS A 184 -26.99 -22.90 -12.39
N GLU A 185 -26.95 -23.95 -13.23
CA GLU A 185 -28.09 -24.44 -14.01
C GLU A 185 -29.30 -24.85 -13.15
N ASN A 186 -29.05 -25.28 -11.92
CA ASN A 186 -30.09 -25.62 -10.94
C ASN A 186 -30.72 -24.38 -10.24
N GLY A 187 -30.38 -23.16 -10.70
CA GLY A 187 -30.89 -21.89 -10.17
C GLY A 187 -30.20 -21.41 -8.89
N GLN A 188 -29.26 -22.16 -8.32
CA GLN A 188 -28.52 -21.73 -7.13
C GLN A 188 -27.37 -20.78 -7.49
N GLN A 189 -27.08 -19.82 -6.61
CA GLN A 189 -25.88 -18.99 -6.75
C GLN A 189 -24.65 -19.75 -6.26
N GLN A 190 -23.62 -19.77 -7.08
CA GLN A 190 -22.26 -20.15 -6.74
C GLN A 190 -21.41 -18.90 -6.58
N VAL A 191 -20.57 -18.88 -5.56
CA VAL A 191 -19.63 -17.79 -5.30
C VAL A 191 -18.22 -18.34 -5.44
N PHE A 192 -17.39 -17.63 -6.21
CA PHE A 192 -16.00 -17.97 -6.40
C PHE A 192 -15.11 -16.84 -5.92
N LEU A 193 -13.96 -17.18 -5.35
CA LEU A 193 -12.84 -16.26 -5.15
C LEU A 193 -11.80 -16.51 -6.23
N VAL A 194 -11.31 -15.44 -6.85
CA VAL A 194 -10.30 -15.49 -7.91
C VAL A 194 -9.04 -14.79 -7.43
N ASP A 195 -7.96 -15.54 -7.26
CA ASP A 195 -6.68 -15.01 -6.80
C ASP A 195 -5.91 -14.30 -7.92
N ARG A 196 -4.77 -13.69 -7.56
CA ARG A 196 -3.89 -13.00 -8.51
C ARG A 196 -3.23 -13.93 -9.54
N LYS A 197 -3.12 -15.23 -9.25
CA LYS A 197 -2.65 -16.27 -10.19
C LYS A 197 -3.80 -16.73 -11.11
N ASN A 198 -4.94 -16.06 -11.04
CA ASN A 198 -6.16 -16.36 -11.78
C ASN A 198 -6.75 -17.74 -11.44
N LYS A 199 -6.51 -18.23 -10.21
CA LYS A 199 -7.03 -19.50 -9.69
C LYS A 199 -8.34 -19.29 -8.96
N PHE A 200 -9.25 -20.25 -9.12
CA PHE A 200 -10.61 -20.15 -8.62
C PHE A 200 -10.81 -21.08 -7.43
N SER A 201 -11.43 -20.54 -6.37
CA SER A 201 -11.90 -21.31 -5.21
C SER A 201 -13.41 -21.14 -5.10
N TYR A 202 -14.15 -22.25 -5.09
CA TYR A 202 -15.59 -22.25 -4.83
C TYR A 202 -15.85 -22.09 -3.33
N VAL A 203 -16.68 -21.12 -2.97
CA VAL A 203 -16.98 -20.75 -1.59
C VAL A 203 -18.47 -20.98 -1.30
N PRO A 204 -18.82 -22.03 -0.54
CA PRO A 204 -20.22 -22.29 -0.18
C PRO A 204 -20.71 -21.31 0.91
N GLN A 205 -22.01 -21.37 1.19
CA GLN A 205 -22.68 -20.64 2.28
C GLN A 205 -22.64 -19.10 2.18
N LEU A 206 -22.28 -18.54 1.03
CA LEU A 206 -22.46 -17.14 0.70
C LEU A 206 -23.62 -16.97 -0.27
N ARG A 207 -24.46 -15.96 -0.03
CA ARG A 207 -25.56 -15.57 -0.91
C ARG A 207 -25.60 -14.05 -1.00
N PHE A 208 -25.71 -13.52 -2.20
CA PHE A 208 -25.74 -12.08 -2.47
C PHE A 208 -27.03 -11.72 -3.22
N PRO A 209 -28.03 -11.16 -2.53
CA PRO A 209 -29.28 -10.74 -3.13
C PRO A 209 -29.14 -9.44 -3.92
N VAL A 210 -30.05 -9.24 -4.86
CA VAL A 210 -30.17 -8.01 -5.64
C VAL A 210 -30.94 -6.95 -4.84
N ALA A 211 -30.55 -5.69 -4.98
CA ALA A 211 -31.26 -4.57 -4.36
C ALA A 211 -32.72 -4.49 -4.85
N GLY A 212 -33.65 -4.40 -3.89
CA GLY A 212 -35.09 -4.35 -4.18
C GLY A 212 -35.70 -5.70 -4.57
N GLU A 213 -34.91 -6.74 -4.77
CA GLU A 213 -35.35 -8.08 -5.20
C GLU A 213 -34.74 -9.18 -4.30
N PRO A 214 -35.15 -9.34 -3.02
CA PRO A 214 -34.47 -10.22 -2.06
C PRO A 214 -34.40 -11.70 -2.46
N ASN A 215 -35.32 -12.15 -3.31
CA ASN A 215 -35.39 -13.53 -3.82
C ASN A 215 -34.55 -13.75 -5.09
N VAL A 216 -34.01 -12.67 -5.66
CA VAL A 216 -33.15 -12.72 -6.85
C VAL A 216 -31.70 -12.56 -6.39
N LEU A 217 -30.84 -13.50 -6.79
CA LEU A 217 -29.43 -13.49 -6.46
C LEU A 217 -28.61 -12.94 -7.63
N HIS A 218 -27.48 -12.31 -7.32
CA HIS A 218 -26.52 -11.85 -8.33
C HIS A 218 -26.00 -13.00 -9.20
N SER A 219 -25.84 -12.75 -10.49
CA SER A 219 -25.12 -13.61 -11.44
C SER A 219 -24.26 -12.74 -12.31
N ASP A 220 -23.08 -13.20 -12.72
CA ASP A 220 -22.15 -12.44 -13.55
C ASP A 220 -21.81 -11.07 -12.94
N THR A 221 -21.70 -11.04 -11.61
CA THR A 221 -21.29 -9.87 -10.82
C THR A 221 -19.89 -10.12 -10.28
N ILE A 222 -18.99 -9.17 -10.51
CA ILE A 222 -17.57 -9.29 -10.13
C ILE A 222 -17.19 -8.10 -9.25
N VAL A 223 -16.74 -8.39 -8.04
CA VAL A 223 -16.32 -7.42 -7.02
C VAL A 223 -14.82 -7.57 -6.78
N ASP A 224 -14.09 -6.47 -6.71
CA ASP A 224 -12.68 -6.44 -6.31
C ASP A 224 -12.59 -6.20 -4.80
N GLY A 225 -11.73 -6.95 -4.13
CA GLY A 225 -11.61 -6.92 -2.69
C GLY A 225 -10.36 -7.61 -2.14
N GLU A 226 -10.27 -7.63 -0.83
CA GLU A 226 -9.12 -8.18 -0.10
C GLU A 226 -9.60 -8.94 1.14
N LEU A 227 -9.06 -10.14 1.33
CA LEU A 227 -9.25 -10.93 2.54
C LEU A 227 -8.22 -10.51 3.58
N VAL A 228 -8.71 -10.10 4.75
CA VAL A 228 -7.89 -9.72 5.91
C VAL A 228 -8.24 -10.59 7.12
N SER A 229 -7.29 -10.70 8.04
CA SER A 229 -7.47 -11.38 9.33
C SER A 229 -7.58 -10.33 10.43
N ASP A 230 -8.79 -10.05 10.89
CA ASP A 230 -9.06 -9.13 12.00
C ASP A 230 -8.75 -9.83 13.32
N LEU A 231 -7.99 -9.18 14.21
CA LEU A 231 -7.86 -9.55 15.61
C LEU A 231 -8.99 -8.87 16.41
N GLU A 232 -9.91 -9.68 16.92
CA GLU A 232 -11.02 -9.20 17.74
C GLU A 232 -10.60 -9.00 19.20
N PRO A 233 -11.34 -8.20 20.01
CA PRO A 233 -10.98 -7.90 21.40
C PRO A 233 -10.85 -9.11 22.33
N ASP A 234 -11.49 -10.23 21.97
CA ASP A 234 -11.40 -11.51 22.69
C ASP A 234 -10.18 -12.36 22.28
N GLY A 235 -9.33 -11.84 21.39
CA GLY A 235 -8.13 -12.51 20.87
C GLY A 235 -8.41 -13.45 19.69
N GLN A 236 -9.67 -13.62 19.28
CA GLN A 236 -10.00 -14.46 18.12
C GLN A 236 -9.64 -13.75 16.82
N ARG A 237 -9.22 -14.55 15.82
CA ARG A 237 -9.00 -14.07 14.46
C ARG A 237 -10.22 -14.33 13.60
N LEU A 238 -10.74 -13.28 12.97
CA LEU A 238 -11.89 -13.34 12.08
C LEU A 238 -11.48 -12.94 10.66
N VAL A 239 -11.76 -13.80 9.69
CA VAL A 239 -11.53 -13.48 8.28
C VAL A 239 -12.62 -12.55 7.76
N ARG A 240 -12.21 -11.47 7.11
CA ARG A 240 -13.10 -10.47 6.50
C ARG A 240 -12.71 -10.19 5.06
N TYR A 241 -13.68 -10.18 4.17
CA TYR A 241 -13.56 -9.69 2.81
C TYR A 241 -13.94 -8.21 2.75
N LEU A 242 -12.95 -7.36 2.50
CA LEU A 242 -13.09 -5.92 2.29
C LEU A 242 -13.31 -5.65 0.80
N ALA A 243 -14.56 -5.44 0.40
CA ALA A 243 -14.91 -5.07 -0.97
C ALA A 243 -14.58 -3.59 -1.22
N PHE A 244 -13.90 -3.25 -2.32
CA PHE A 244 -13.47 -1.88 -2.60
C PHE A 244 -13.73 -1.38 -4.04
N ASP A 245 -14.06 -2.24 -5.00
CA ASP A 245 -14.51 -1.80 -6.33
C ASP A 245 -15.49 -2.83 -6.94
N LEU A 246 -16.31 -2.40 -7.90
CA LEU A 246 -17.26 -3.24 -8.62
C LEU A 246 -16.89 -3.19 -10.11
N ILE A 247 -16.55 -4.35 -10.67
CA ILE A 247 -16.02 -4.45 -12.04
C ILE A 247 -17.14 -4.77 -13.03
N ALA A 248 -18.01 -5.71 -12.66
CA ALA A 248 -19.17 -6.12 -13.46
C ALA A 248 -20.39 -6.27 -12.58
N TYR A 249 -21.56 -5.98 -13.14
CA TYR A 249 -22.83 -6.03 -12.45
C TYR A 249 -23.86 -6.72 -13.33
N ARG A 250 -24.35 -7.88 -12.88
CA ARG A 250 -25.44 -8.63 -13.54
C ARG A 250 -25.20 -8.87 -15.03
N GLY A 251 -23.99 -9.31 -15.40
CA GLY A 251 -23.64 -9.64 -16.80
C GLY A 251 -23.13 -8.46 -17.62
N HIS A 252 -23.10 -7.26 -17.06
CA HIS A 252 -22.62 -6.07 -17.73
C HIS A 252 -21.32 -5.55 -17.11
N SER A 253 -20.30 -5.36 -17.94
CA SER A 253 -19.12 -4.59 -17.57
C SER A 253 -19.52 -3.16 -17.16
N ILE A 254 -18.99 -2.70 -16.03
CA ILE A 254 -19.12 -1.29 -15.62
C ILE A 254 -17.77 -0.60 -15.49
N THR A 255 -16.72 -1.20 -16.05
CA THR A 255 -15.33 -0.71 -15.97
C THR A 255 -15.16 0.69 -16.56
N GLU A 256 -15.94 1.05 -17.58
CA GLU A 256 -15.90 2.39 -18.20
C GLU A 256 -16.50 3.49 -17.31
N LYS A 257 -17.29 3.13 -16.29
CA LYS A 257 -17.89 4.12 -15.37
C LYS A 257 -16.81 4.69 -14.44
N PRO A 258 -16.93 5.95 -14.01
CA PRO A 258 -16.07 6.52 -12.96
C PRO A 258 -16.04 5.69 -11.68
N PHE A 259 -14.90 5.64 -10.98
CA PHE A 259 -14.76 4.93 -9.70
C PHE A 259 -15.83 5.31 -8.69
N ARG A 260 -16.14 6.61 -8.54
CA ARG A 260 -17.21 7.08 -7.63
C ARG A 260 -18.56 6.40 -7.90
N SER A 261 -18.87 6.13 -9.16
CA SER A 261 -20.12 5.49 -9.57
C SER A 261 -20.08 3.99 -9.30
N ARG A 262 -18.94 3.34 -9.57
CA ARG A 262 -18.73 1.91 -9.26
C ARG A 262 -18.78 1.66 -7.76
N LEU A 263 -18.13 2.50 -6.95
CA LEU A 263 -18.15 2.45 -5.49
C LEU A 263 -19.56 2.68 -4.92
N GLY A 264 -20.28 3.69 -5.42
CA GLY A 264 -21.66 3.94 -5.02
C GLY A 264 -22.57 2.74 -5.30
N ARG A 265 -22.43 2.13 -6.49
CA ARG A 265 -23.17 0.92 -6.87
C ARG A 265 -22.75 -0.31 -6.05
N LEU A 266 -21.46 -0.49 -5.76
CA LEU A 266 -20.98 -1.53 -4.86
C LEU A 266 -21.68 -1.44 -3.49
N GLN A 267 -21.73 -0.23 -2.93
CA GLN A 267 -22.38 0.00 -1.66
C GLN A 267 -23.89 -0.27 -1.73
N SER A 268 -24.61 0.39 -2.63
CA SER A 268 -26.08 0.37 -2.65
C SER A 268 -26.68 -0.91 -3.23
N GLU A 269 -26.03 -1.52 -4.23
CA GLU A 269 -26.61 -2.64 -5.01
C GLU A 269 -25.99 -4.01 -4.70
N PHE A 270 -24.90 -4.08 -3.94
CA PHE A 270 -24.27 -5.34 -3.56
C PHE A 270 -24.12 -5.48 -2.03
N ILE A 271 -23.48 -4.51 -1.36
CA ILE A 271 -23.21 -4.59 0.08
C ILE A 271 -24.46 -4.38 0.92
N THR A 272 -25.26 -3.35 0.64
CA THR A 272 -26.48 -3.06 1.41
C THR A 272 -27.49 -4.22 1.35
N PRO A 273 -27.85 -4.79 0.19
CA PRO A 273 -28.79 -5.92 0.13
C PRO A 273 -28.30 -7.14 0.91
N TYR A 274 -27.00 -7.45 0.82
CA TYR A 274 -26.40 -8.52 1.62
C TYR A 274 -26.52 -8.24 3.12
N ARG A 275 -26.20 -7.02 3.58
CA ARG A 275 -26.37 -6.63 4.98
C ARG A 275 -27.82 -6.70 5.45
N GLU A 276 -28.78 -6.27 4.64
CA GLU A 276 -30.21 -6.37 4.97
C GLU A 276 -30.65 -7.83 5.10
N GLN A 277 -30.20 -8.71 4.19
CA GLN A 277 -30.47 -10.16 4.31
C GLN A 277 -29.94 -10.74 5.62
N LEU A 278 -28.75 -10.34 6.07
CA LEU A 278 -28.18 -10.84 7.32
C LEU A 278 -28.99 -10.44 8.56
N LYS A 279 -29.76 -9.34 8.53
CA LYS A 279 -30.58 -8.93 9.69
C LYS A 279 -31.73 -9.91 9.97
N THR A 280 -32.23 -10.59 8.94
CA THR A 280 -33.35 -11.51 9.05
C THR A 280 -32.95 -12.97 8.81
N ALA A 281 -31.69 -13.24 8.48
CA ALA A 281 -31.20 -14.58 8.24
C ALA A 281 -31.10 -15.41 9.52
N HIS A 282 -31.29 -16.72 9.39
CA HIS A 282 -31.13 -17.64 10.51
C HIS A 282 -29.68 -17.61 11.03
N PRO A 283 -29.43 -17.59 12.36
CA PRO A 283 -28.08 -17.53 12.92
C PRO A 283 -27.12 -18.61 12.41
N GLN A 284 -27.63 -19.82 12.13
CA GLN A 284 -26.81 -20.90 11.56
C GLN A 284 -26.26 -20.57 10.17
N PHE A 285 -27.03 -19.86 9.33
CA PHE A 285 -26.54 -19.41 8.03
C PHE A 285 -25.46 -18.34 8.18
N ILE A 286 -25.64 -17.40 9.12
CA ILE A 286 -24.65 -16.36 9.40
C ILE A 286 -23.36 -17.02 9.92
N ASN A 287 -23.46 -17.96 10.85
CA ASN A 287 -22.30 -18.60 11.47
C ASN A 287 -21.59 -19.62 10.55
N SER A 288 -22.25 -20.12 9.52
CA SER A 288 -21.63 -21.01 8.53
C SER A 288 -20.85 -20.29 7.43
N GLN A 289 -20.90 -18.95 7.38
CA GLN A 289 -20.14 -18.18 6.42
C GLN A 289 -18.64 -18.27 6.70
N PRO A 290 -17.80 -18.52 5.67
CA PRO A 290 -16.36 -18.68 5.85
C PRO A 290 -15.63 -17.37 6.18
N PHE A 291 -16.26 -16.23 5.90
CA PHE A 291 -15.76 -14.89 6.23
C PHE A 291 -16.90 -13.88 6.29
N ARG A 292 -16.66 -12.74 6.93
CA ARG A 292 -17.57 -11.59 6.90
C ARG A 292 -17.31 -10.73 5.68
N VAL A 293 -18.37 -10.17 5.07
CA VAL A 293 -18.23 -9.24 3.94
C VAL A 293 -18.57 -7.83 4.38
N SER A 294 -17.72 -6.87 4.03
CA SER A 294 -17.97 -5.45 4.28
C SER A 294 -17.39 -4.58 3.18
N LEU A 295 -17.99 -3.41 2.98
CA LEU A 295 -17.38 -2.35 2.19
C LEU A 295 -16.14 -1.83 2.93
N LYS A 296 -15.02 -1.67 2.21
CA LYS A 296 -13.82 -1.01 2.71
C LYS A 296 -14.13 0.46 3.04
N GLU A 297 -13.58 0.99 4.14
CA GLU A 297 -13.70 2.43 4.40
C GLU A 297 -12.83 3.20 3.41
N ILE A 298 -13.47 4.04 2.59
CA ILE A 298 -12.82 4.83 1.55
C ILE A 298 -13.22 6.29 1.75
N ASN A 299 -12.23 7.15 1.97
CA ASN A 299 -12.39 8.57 2.23
C ASN A 299 -11.93 9.39 1.01
N LEU A 300 -12.31 10.66 0.93
CA LEU A 300 -11.71 11.56 -0.07
C LEU A 300 -10.25 11.84 0.30
N SER A 301 -9.38 11.95 -0.70
CA SER A 301 -7.92 12.02 -0.49
C SER A 301 -7.45 13.23 0.31
N TYR A 302 -8.17 14.36 0.29
CA TYR A 302 -7.87 15.50 1.17
C TYR A 302 -8.26 15.26 2.64
N GLY A 303 -8.92 14.14 2.96
CA GLY A 303 -9.22 13.67 4.31
C GLY A 303 -8.17 12.70 4.86
N ILE A 304 -6.95 12.70 4.33
CA ILE A 304 -5.89 11.76 4.69
C ILE A 304 -5.40 11.87 6.13
N ASP A 305 -5.49 13.05 6.75
CA ASP A 305 -5.18 13.21 8.18
C ASP A 305 -6.09 12.35 9.06
N LYS A 306 -7.39 12.23 8.70
CA LYS A 306 -8.33 11.30 9.34
C LYS A 306 -7.87 9.85 9.20
N MET A 307 -7.29 9.47 8.06
CA MET A 307 -6.78 8.10 7.87
C MET A 307 -5.73 7.75 8.93
N PHE A 308 -4.78 8.65 9.18
CA PHE A 308 -3.70 8.40 10.13
C PHE A 308 -4.10 8.56 11.60
N ARG A 309 -5.04 9.46 11.92
CA ARG A 309 -5.43 9.74 13.31
C ARG A 309 -6.56 8.85 13.82
N GLU A 310 -7.46 8.46 12.93
CA GLU A 310 -8.72 7.82 13.32
C GLU A 310 -8.91 6.44 12.69
N VAL A 311 -8.59 6.26 11.40
CA VAL A 311 -8.89 4.98 10.73
C VAL A 311 -7.82 3.94 11.04
N ILE A 312 -6.57 4.22 10.68
CA ILE A 312 -5.44 3.30 10.80
C ILE A 312 -5.22 2.80 12.25
N PRO A 313 -5.22 3.67 13.28
CA PRO A 313 -5.02 3.21 14.66
C PRO A 313 -6.13 2.29 15.19
N ASN A 314 -7.31 2.30 14.56
CA ASN A 314 -8.47 1.50 14.96
C ASN A 314 -8.69 0.28 14.05
N LEU A 315 -7.78 0.00 13.12
CA LEU A 315 -7.85 -1.21 12.29
C LEU A 315 -7.61 -2.45 13.16
N LYS A 316 -8.34 -3.52 12.83
CA LYS A 316 -8.17 -4.83 13.47
C LYS A 316 -7.20 -5.74 12.72
N HIS A 317 -6.72 -5.31 11.57
CA HIS A 317 -5.78 -6.04 10.70
C HIS A 317 -4.56 -5.17 10.41
N GLY A 318 -3.49 -5.79 9.93
CA GLY A 318 -2.30 -5.08 9.50
C GLY A 318 -2.54 -4.22 8.26
N THR A 319 -1.79 -3.14 8.16
CA THR A 319 -1.72 -2.29 6.97
C THR A 319 -0.28 -1.83 6.80
N ASP A 320 0.15 -1.64 5.55
CA ASP A 320 1.53 -1.27 5.20
C ASP A 320 1.61 0.03 4.38
N GLY A 321 0.53 0.84 4.40
CA GLY A 321 0.47 2.10 3.68
C GLY A 321 -0.94 2.54 3.29
N LEU A 322 -1.06 3.21 2.15
CA LEU A 322 -2.32 3.76 1.64
C LEU A 322 -2.54 3.38 0.17
N MET A 323 -3.81 3.30 -0.21
CA MET A 323 -4.26 3.14 -1.59
C MET A 323 -5.00 4.40 -2.04
N PHE A 324 -4.59 4.99 -3.16
CA PHE A 324 -5.30 6.09 -3.79
C PHE A 324 -5.90 5.65 -5.11
N THR A 325 -7.18 5.98 -5.31
CA THR A 325 -7.91 5.65 -6.55
C THR A 325 -8.58 6.90 -7.08
N SER A 326 -8.31 7.25 -8.34
CA SER A 326 -8.95 8.40 -8.99
C SER A 326 -10.47 8.24 -8.94
N ALA A 327 -11.19 9.30 -8.54
CA ALA A 327 -12.64 9.32 -8.46
C ALA A 327 -13.32 9.23 -9.84
N ILE A 328 -12.62 9.67 -10.90
CA ILE A 328 -13.16 9.83 -12.25
C ILE A 328 -12.68 8.79 -13.24
N ALA A 329 -11.54 8.13 -12.97
CA ALA A 329 -10.95 7.19 -13.90
C ALA A 329 -11.77 5.89 -14.07
N PRO A 330 -11.78 5.31 -15.28
CA PRO A 330 -12.31 3.97 -15.51
C PRO A 330 -11.46 2.91 -14.79
N TYR A 331 -12.02 1.72 -14.61
CA TYR A 331 -11.29 0.56 -14.14
C TYR A 331 -10.47 -0.02 -15.30
N VAL A 332 -9.14 -0.03 -15.14
CA VAL A 332 -8.23 -0.58 -16.15
C VAL A 332 -7.67 -1.91 -15.64
N PRO A 333 -7.97 -3.05 -16.30
CA PRO A 333 -7.35 -4.33 -15.98
C PRO A 333 -5.82 -4.28 -16.14
N SER A 334 -5.09 -5.10 -15.40
CA SER A 334 -3.61 -5.03 -15.35
C SER A 334 -3.14 -3.67 -14.81
N THR A 335 -1.99 -3.15 -15.25
CA THR A 335 -1.41 -1.93 -14.66
C THR A 335 -2.32 -0.71 -14.85
N ASN A 336 -2.71 -0.09 -13.74
CA ASN A 336 -3.56 1.10 -13.73
C ASN A 336 -2.78 2.28 -13.13
N SER A 337 -2.44 3.26 -13.97
CA SER A 337 -1.70 4.46 -13.54
C SER A 337 -2.51 5.40 -12.65
N LYS A 338 -3.84 5.25 -12.63
CA LYS A 338 -4.77 6.03 -11.79
C LYS A 338 -5.12 5.35 -10.47
N MET A 339 -4.47 4.21 -10.18
CA MET A 339 -4.52 3.50 -8.91
C MET A 339 -3.11 3.46 -8.32
N LEU A 340 -2.92 4.08 -7.17
CA LEU A 340 -1.61 4.38 -6.61
C LEU A 340 -1.47 3.67 -5.26
N LYS A 341 -0.34 3.02 -5.04
CA LYS A 341 0.03 2.48 -3.73
C LYS A 341 1.09 3.37 -3.12
N TRP A 342 0.83 3.87 -1.93
CA TRP A 342 1.81 4.59 -1.14
C TRP A 342 2.25 3.72 0.04
N LYS A 343 3.55 3.76 0.33
CA LYS A 343 4.15 3.24 1.55
C LYS A 343 5.12 4.30 2.08
N PRO A 344 5.25 4.50 3.40
CA PRO A 344 6.31 5.34 3.94
C PRO A 344 7.67 4.87 3.41
N PRO A 345 8.50 5.76 2.82
CA PRO A 345 9.85 5.42 2.38
C PRO A 345 10.66 4.75 3.49
N SER A 346 10.57 5.29 4.71
CA SER A 346 11.18 4.78 5.94
C SER A 346 10.77 3.37 6.36
N GLU A 347 9.62 2.87 5.87
CA GLU A 347 9.12 1.50 6.13
C GLU A 347 9.44 0.51 5.01
N ASN A 348 10.05 0.97 3.89
CA ASN A 348 10.51 0.03 2.87
C ASN A 348 11.80 -0.66 3.35
N THR A 349 11.73 -1.98 3.37
CA THR A 349 12.84 -2.84 3.75
C THR A 349 13.45 -3.54 2.53
N ILE A 350 14.72 -3.94 2.67
CA ILE A 350 15.45 -4.76 1.70
C ILE A 350 16.19 -5.84 2.47
N ASP A 351 16.18 -7.06 1.94
CA ASP A 351 16.97 -8.16 2.49
C ASP A 351 18.34 -8.22 1.81
N PHE A 352 19.41 -8.22 2.58
CA PHE A 352 20.79 -8.39 2.08
C PHE A 352 21.49 -9.54 2.81
N LYS A 353 22.49 -10.13 2.17
CA LYS A 353 23.45 -10.99 2.88
C LYS A 353 24.43 -10.10 3.65
N LEU A 354 24.57 -10.34 4.95
CA LEU A 354 25.51 -9.61 5.80
C LEU A 354 26.93 -10.16 5.63
N SER A 355 27.88 -9.28 5.36
CA SER A 355 29.31 -9.57 5.40
C SER A 355 30.00 -8.63 6.40
N MET A 356 30.94 -9.17 7.19
CA MET A 356 31.65 -8.41 8.22
C MET A 356 33.11 -8.27 7.86
N VAL A 357 33.63 -7.05 7.93
CA VAL A 357 35.05 -6.76 7.72
C VAL A 357 35.63 -6.19 9.01
N PHE A 358 36.41 -7.01 9.72
CA PHE A 358 37.07 -6.64 10.96
C PHE A 358 38.34 -5.82 10.69
N PRO A 359 38.68 -4.86 11.56
CA PRO A 359 39.91 -4.09 11.44
C PRO A 359 41.14 -4.97 11.66
N GLN A 360 42.28 -4.53 11.11
CA GLN A 360 43.58 -5.15 11.33
C GLN A 360 44.29 -4.45 12.50
N ALA A 361 44.83 -5.22 13.44
CA ALA A 361 45.66 -4.74 14.53
C ALA A 361 46.92 -5.61 14.63
N ASN A 362 48.09 -4.99 14.66
CA ASN A 362 49.39 -5.66 14.81
C ASN A 362 49.64 -6.83 13.82
N GLY A 363 49.14 -6.72 12.58
CA GLY A 363 49.31 -7.75 11.55
C GLY A 363 48.34 -8.93 11.63
N SER A 364 47.34 -8.87 12.52
CA SER A 364 46.26 -9.86 12.63
C SER A 364 44.88 -9.19 12.66
N THR A 365 43.83 -9.93 12.27
CA THR A 365 42.45 -9.46 12.36
C THR A 365 42.02 -9.32 13.82
N ASP A 366 41.55 -8.14 14.21
CA ASP A 366 41.00 -7.90 15.54
C ASP A 366 39.49 -8.20 15.56
N TYR A 367 39.15 -9.41 16.01
CA TYR A 367 37.76 -9.85 16.17
C TYR A 367 37.05 -9.27 17.40
N SER A 368 37.77 -8.56 18.28
CA SER A 368 37.18 -7.89 19.44
C SER A 368 36.63 -6.50 19.11
N ALA A 369 37.19 -5.86 18.09
CA ALA A 369 36.71 -4.58 17.58
C ALA A 369 35.43 -4.72 16.74
N ARG A 370 34.63 -3.64 16.71
CA ARG A 370 33.41 -3.59 15.88
C ARG A 370 33.80 -3.68 14.39
N PRO A 371 33.28 -4.66 13.63
CA PRO A 371 33.54 -4.74 12.21
C PRO A 371 32.75 -3.68 11.44
N ARG A 372 33.10 -3.50 10.17
CA ARG A 372 32.21 -2.89 9.18
C ARG A 372 31.17 -3.91 8.72
N PHE A 373 29.91 -3.49 8.67
CA PHE A 373 28.78 -4.36 8.33
C PHE A 373 28.35 -4.12 6.88
N LEU A 374 28.93 -4.86 5.95
CA LEU A 374 28.66 -4.74 4.53
C LEU A 374 27.36 -5.44 4.16
N LEU A 375 26.55 -4.77 3.35
CA LEU A 375 25.32 -5.30 2.76
C LEU A 375 25.63 -5.80 1.36
N MET A 376 25.43 -7.10 1.15
CA MET A 376 25.70 -7.77 -0.13
C MET A 376 24.38 -8.08 -0.84
N GLU A 377 24.19 -7.55 -2.04
CA GLU A 377 23.02 -7.86 -2.88
C GLU A 377 23.26 -9.09 -3.75
N TRP A 378 22.20 -9.85 -3.99
CA TRP A 378 22.28 -11.12 -4.71
C TRP A 378 22.14 -10.91 -6.23
N LEU A 379 23.03 -11.54 -7.01
CA LEU A 379 23.06 -11.47 -8.47
C LEU A 379 22.53 -12.76 -9.16
N GLY A 380 22.21 -13.79 -8.38
CA GLY A 380 21.81 -15.11 -8.89
C GLY A 380 22.88 -16.18 -8.65
N GLY A 381 22.43 -17.43 -8.41
CA GLY A 381 23.32 -18.53 -8.02
C GLY A 381 24.05 -18.21 -6.72
N GLN A 382 25.37 -18.38 -6.69
CA GLN A 382 26.21 -18.04 -5.53
C GLN A 382 26.87 -16.65 -5.64
N ASN A 383 26.44 -15.82 -6.60
CA ASN A 383 27.07 -14.53 -6.86
C ASN A 383 26.44 -13.40 -6.05
N TYR A 384 27.30 -12.59 -5.42
CA TYR A 384 26.93 -11.42 -4.64
C TYR A 384 27.83 -10.24 -5.00
N THR A 385 27.30 -9.03 -4.88
CA THR A 385 28.11 -7.80 -4.95
C THR A 385 27.83 -6.91 -3.77
N GLN A 386 28.83 -6.13 -3.35
CA GLN A 386 28.65 -5.16 -2.29
C GLN A 386 27.70 -4.05 -2.76
N PHE A 387 26.64 -3.83 -2.00
CA PHE A 387 25.68 -2.75 -2.22
C PHE A 387 26.04 -1.52 -1.37
N GLY A 388 26.29 -1.73 -0.08
CA GLY A 388 26.48 -0.64 0.86
C GLY A 388 26.94 -1.11 2.23
N GLU A 389 26.80 -0.25 3.23
CA GLU A 389 27.16 -0.53 4.62
C GLU A 389 25.98 -0.20 5.52
N MET A 390 25.72 -1.07 6.49
CA MET A 390 24.71 -0.91 7.52
C MET A 390 25.31 -0.17 8.72
N THR A 391 24.56 0.80 9.25
CA THR A 391 24.90 1.49 10.48
C THR A 391 24.42 0.68 11.68
N VAL A 392 25.38 0.30 12.54
CA VAL A 392 25.13 -0.42 13.80
C VAL A 392 25.67 0.44 14.93
N ASP A 393 24.78 0.89 15.81
CA ASP A 393 25.17 1.65 17.00
C ASP A 393 25.74 0.74 18.09
N ASP A 394 26.33 1.37 19.10
CA ASP A 394 27.02 0.66 20.18
C ASP A 394 26.05 -0.23 20.95
N ALA A 395 24.81 0.22 21.18
CA ALA A 395 23.80 -0.58 21.89
C ALA A 395 23.46 -1.88 21.14
N GLN A 396 23.17 -1.79 19.83
CA GLN A 396 22.89 -2.98 19.01
C GLN A 396 24.11 -3.91 18.91
N TRP A 397 25.31 -3.34 18.85
CA TRP A 397 26.55 -4.12 18.83
C TRP A 397 26.76 -4.87 20.15
N GLU A 398 26.63 -4.19 21.29
CA GLU A 398 26.73 -4.82 22.62
C GLU A 398 25.66 -5.91 22.82
N ASP A 399 24.44 -5.69 22.34
CA ASP A 399 23.38 -6.69 22.35
C ASP A 399 23.77 -7.97 21.60
N TRP A 400 24.26 -7.85 20.36
CA TRP A 400 24.74 -9.00 19.58
C TRP A 400 25.93 -9.71 20.23
N LYS A 401 26.84 -8.97 20.86
CA LYS A 401 27.95 -9.56 21.63
C LYS A 401 27.45 -10.35 22.83
N SER A 402 26.53 -9.77 23.60
CA SER A 402 26.02 -10.35 24.84
C SER A 402 25.17 -11.60 24.60
N SER A 403 24.38 -11.60 23.53
CA SER A 403 23.49 -12.70 23.13
C SER A 403 24.18 -13.84 22.38
N SER A 404 25.48 -13.74 22.10
CA SER A 404 26.23 -14.69 21.26
C SER A 404 25.58 -14.92 19.90
N THR A 405 24.96 -13.86 19.34
CA THR A 405 24.25 -13.93 18.05
C THR A 405 25.26 -14.24 16.95
N VAL A 406 25.00 -15.30 16.17
CA VAL A 406 25.77 -15.59 14.96
C VAL A 406 25.35 -14.58 13.90
N LEU A 407 26.30 -13.84 13.34
CA LEU A 407 26.05 -12.80 12.33
C LEU A 407 26.53 -13.18 10.93
N HIS A 408 27.51 -14.08 10.86
CA HIS A 408 28.18 -14.41 9.62
C HIS A 408 27.24 -15.06 8.60
N ASN A 409 27.31 -14.59 7.34
CA ASN A 409 26.56 -15.12 6.19
C ASN A 409 25.02 -15.14 6.36
N ARG A 410 24.46 -14.43 7.33
CA ARG A 410 23.00 -14.35 7.53
C ARG A 410 22.36 -13.32 6.62
N ILE A 411 21.09 -13.53 6.34
CA ILE A 411 20.27 -12.54 5.67
C ILE A 411 19.71 -11.59 6.72
N VAL A 412 19.92 -10.29 6.50
CA VAL A 412 19.38 -9.21 7.31
C VAL A 412 18.39 -8.41 6.49
N GLU A 413 17.24 -8.13 7.09
CA GLU A 413 16.30 -7.13 6.60
C GLU A 413 16.74 -5.78 7.15
N VAL A 414 16.84 -4.77 6.29
CA VAL A 414 17.25 -3.41 6.65
C VAL A 414 16.28 -2.39 6.09
N ASN A 415 16.13 -1.24 6.77
CA ASN A 415 15.41 -0.09 6.26
C ASN A 415 16.32 1.14 6.19
N PHE A 416 15.99 2.09 5.31
CA PHE A 416 16.75 3.33 5.18
C PHE A 416 16.20 4.39 6.16
N THR A 417 17.06 4.96 7.00
CA THR A 417 16.67 6.04 7.92
C THR A 417 17.12 7.41 7.41
N PRO A 418 16.20 8.37 7.21
CA PRO A 418 16.56 9.73 6.80
C PRO A 418 17.50 10.45 7.77
N GLN A 419 17.41 10.14 9.07
CA GLN A 419 18.20 10.74 10.14
C GLN A 419 19.69 10.37 10.03
N ASP A 420 19.99 9.08 9.86
CA ASP A 420 21.37 8.59 9.74
C ASP A 420 21.90 8.68 8.30
N ARG A 421 21.00 8.86 7.33
CA ARG A 421 21.28 8.73 5.89
C ARG A 421 21.92 7.39 5.56
N GLY A 422 21.50 6.34 6.25
CA GLY A 422 22.10 5.01 6.21
C GLY A 422 21.06 3.91 6.34
N TRP A 423 21.53 2.68 6.19
CA TRP A 423 20.72 1.48 6.37
C TRP A 423 20.81 1.03 7.82
N ARG A 424 19.68 0.77 8.47
CA ARG A 424 19.61 0.25 9.83
C ARG A 424 19.09 -1.17 9.82
N PHE A 425 19.58 -1.96 10.78
CA PHE A 425 19.11 -3.31 11.02
C PHE A 425 17.62 -3.27 11.39
N PHE A 426 16.82 -4.12 10.73
CA PHE A 426 15.41 -4.31 11.07
C PHE A 426 15.22 -5.66 11.77
N ARG A 427 15.62 -6.76 11.13
CA ARG A 427 15.62 -8.11 11.71
C ARG A 427 16.47 -9.09 10.92
N PHE A 428 16.69 -10.28 11.47
CA PHE A 428 17.22 -11.41 10.70
C PHE A 428 16.12 -12.09 9.88
N ARG A 429 16.51 -12.66 8.74
CA ARG A 429 15.67 -13.40 7.80
C ARG A 429 16.18 -14.82 7.63
N ASP A 430 16.12 -15.59 8.71
CA ASP A 430 16.54 -16.99 8.71
C ASP A 430 15.61 -17.89 7.87
N ASP A 431 14.45 -17.36 7.45
CA ASP A 431 13.55 -17.96 6.47
C ASP A 431 14.10 -17.93 5.03
N LYS A 432 15.22 -17.25 4.79
CA LYS A 432 15.77 -17.01 3.45
C LYS A 432 17.19 -17.52 3.29
N GLU A 433 17.41 -18.24 2.20
CA GLU A 433 18.76 -18.63 1.76
C GLU A 433 19.55 -17.43 1.21
N HIS A 434 18.87 -16.49 0.56
CA HIS A 434 19.47 -15.35 -0.12
C HIS A 434 18.73 -14.06 0.20
N GLY A 435 19.45 -12.94 0.10
CA GLY A 435 18.84 -11.61 0.09
C GLY A 435 18.00 -11.36 -1.16
N ASN A 436 17.48 -10.15 -1.30
CA ASN A 436 16.76 -9.76 -2.51
C ASN A 436 17.71 -9.71 -3.72
N HIS A 437 17.22 -10.14 -4.87
CA HIS A 437 17.93 -10.01 -6.14
C HIS A 437 18.14 -8.53 -6.49
N THR A 438 19.25 -8.16 -7.13
CA THR A 438 19.60 -6.76 -7.51
C THR A 438 18.46 -6.02 -8.21
N SER A 439 17.66 -6.71 -9.04
CA SER A 439 16.50 -6.09 -9.70
C SER A 439 15.38 -5.67 -8.76
N VAL A 440 15.22 -6.35 -7.62
CA VAL A 440 14.30 -5.97 -6.54
C VAL A 440 14.90 -4.84 -5.72
N VAL A 441 16.18 -4.96 -5.34
CA VAL A 441 16.92 -3.91 -4.60
C VAL A 441 16.79 -2.56 -5.31
N ARG A 442 17.07 -2.51 -6.62
CA ARG A 442 16.94 -1.28 -7.43
C ARG A 442 15.54 -0.67 -7.38
N LYS A 443 14.49 -1.49 -7.51
CA LYS A 443 13.09 -1.02 -7.45
C LYS A 443 12.73 -0.44 -6.09
N VAL A 444 13.19 -1.07 -5.01
CA VAL A 444 12.94 -0.57 -3.65
C VAL A 444 13.71 0.73 -3.40
N VAL A 445 14.98 0.80 -3.81
CA VAL A 445 15.79 2.03 -3.73
C VAL A 445 15.16 3.18 -4.52
N GLU A 446 14.67 2.93 -5.73
CA GLU A 446 13.91 3.92 -6.50
C GLU A 446 12.65 4.36 -5.76
N SER A 447 11.90 3.43 -5.16
CA SER A 447 10.71 3.74 -4.35
C SER A 447 11.04 4.58 -3.12
N ILE A 448 12.16 4.33 -2.44
CA ILE A 448 12.63 5.14 -1.31
C ILE A 448 13.04 6.55 -1.80
N ARG A 449 13.79 6.61 -2.91
CA ARG A 449 14.27 7.89 -3.48
C ARG A 449 13.13 8.79 -3.91
N ASP A 450 12.15 8.23 -4.63
CA ASP A 450 11.07 8.97 -5.28
C ASP A 450 9.79 9.04 -4.43
N GLY A 451 9.78 8.33 -3.31
CA GLY A 451 8.72 8.30 -2.33
C GLY A 451 8.58 9.60 -1.55
N VAL A 452 7.47 9.68 -0.81
CA VAL A 452 7.07 10.84 -0.03
C VAL A 452 6.80 10.37 1.39
N GLU A 453 7.49 10.92 2.38
CA GLU A 453 7.20 10.61 3.79
C GLU A 453 5.84 11.17 4.21
N LYS A 454 5.26 10.59 5.26
CA LYS A 454 3.99 11.04 5.84
C LYS A 454 3.99 12.55 6.11
N ASP A 455 5.06 13.04 6.72
CA ASP A 455 5.21 14.45 7.13
C ASP A 455 5.73 15.37 6.02
N GLU A 456 6.17 14.83 4.87
CA GLU A 456 6.73 15.60 3.75
C GLU A 456 5.69 16.12 2.76
N GLY A 457 4.40 16.04 3.10
CA GLY A 457 3.35 16.73 2.37
C GLY A 457 2.16 15.86 1.97
N ILE A 458 2.13 14.58 2.35
CA ILE A 458 0.93 13.76 2.17
C ILE A 458 -0.25 14.31 2.98
N THR A 459 -0.01 14.91 4.15
CA THR A 459 -1.06 15.53 4.95
C THR A 459 -1.35 16.99 4.60
N THR A 460 -0.60 17.59 3.66
CA THR A 460 -0.57 19.06 3.45
C THR A 460 -0.85 19.51 2.01
N TYR A 461 -1.20 18.59 1.09
CA TYR A 461 -1.34 18.92 -0.34
C TYR A 461 -2.63 19.64 -0.74
#